data_AF-A0A0P7X1Y7-F1
#
_entry.id   AF-A0A0P7X1Y7-F1
#
_cell.length_a   1.000
_cell.length_b   1.000
_cell.length_c   1.000
_cell.angle_alpha   90.00
_cell.angle_beta   90.00
_cell.angle_gamma   90.00
#
_symmetry.space_group_name_H-M   'P 1'
#
loop_
_entity.id
_entity.type
_entity.pdbx_description
1 polymer ?
#
loop_
_entity_poly.entity_id
_entity_poly.type
_entity_poly.pdbx_seq_one_letter_code
_entity_poly.pdbx_strand_id
1 'polypeptide(L)'
;MLSLAASALYAIVIAASLVAAFAARARRQRSWHLAAWLGLAVLFAALVLLRVFTVEEFLRGELRAFLVEQEMVNQRRSVQGLFVAAVLLFAAAAAFLGARRAASRLRGRRDRAVGAALAAGVFLTLLVGLRVISLHATDRLLFGPLKLNWIGDLGATFAALAAAVFYTLIVTRRP
;
A
#
# COMPACT_ATOMS: atom_id res chain seq x y z
N MET A 1 -9.90 -17.63 7.08
CA MET A 1 -8.95 -18.27 6.13
C MET A 1 -8.33 -17.28 5.14
N LEU A 2 -9.11 -16.45 4.43
CA LEU A 2 -8.56 -15.50 3.47
C LEU A 2 -7.61 -14.44 4.06
N SER A 3 -7.77 -14.09 5.35
CA SER A 3 -6.87 -13.14 6.03
C SER A 3 -5.44 -13.70 6.18
N LEU A 4 -5.30 -14.98 6.56
CA LEU A 4 -4.01 -15.65 6.70
C LEU A 4 -3.28 -15.77 5.35
N ALA A 5 -4.00 -16.11 4.28
CA ALA A 5 -3.43 -16.22 2.94
C ALA A 5 -2.87 -14.86 2.45
N ALA A 6 -3.59 -13.77 2.70
CA ALA A 6 -3.14 -12.43 2.34
C ALA A 6 -1.93 -12.00 3.19
N SER A 7 -1.93 -12.27 4.50
CA SER A 7 -0.77 -11.98 5.37
C SER A 7 0.47 -12.77 4.94
N ALA A 8 0.31 -14.03 4.53
CA ALA A 8 1.42 -14.82 3.99
C ALA A 8 1.95 -14.22 2.68
N LEU A 9 1.07 -13.76 1.79
CA LEU A 9 1.48 -13.09 0.55
C LEU A 9 2.24 -11.79 0.84
N TYR A 10 1.79 -10.98 1.80
CA TYR A 10 2.51 -9.78 2.22
C TYR A 10 3.88 -10.13 2.82
N ALA A 11 3.99 -11.20 3.62
CA ALA A 11 5.27 -11.69 4.14
C ALA A 11 6.25 -12.06 3.02
N ILE A 12 5.77 -12.69 1.94
CA ILE A 12 6.57 -12.96 0.75
C ILE A 12 7.06 -11.66 0.10
N VAL A 13 6.20 -10.64 -0.01
CA VAL A 13 6.59 -9.33 -0.56
C VAL A 13 7.62 -8.63 0.33
N ILE A 14 7.50 -8.73 1.66
CA ILE A 14 8.50 -8.22 2.61
C ILE A 14 9.85 -8.89 2.34
N ALA A 15 9.88 -10.23 2.28
CA ALA A 15 11.11 -10.97 2.01
C ALA A 15 11.73 -10.58 0.65
N ALA A 16 10.91 -10.52 -0.41
CA ALA A 16 11.37 -10.11 -1.74
C ALA A 16 11.91 -8.66 -1.76
N SER A 17 11.27 -7.75 -1.04
CA SER A 17 11.70 -6.35 -0.92
C SER A 17 13.02 -6.24 -0.14
N LEU A 18 13.20 -7.02 0.93
CA LEU A 18 14.46 -7.09 1.66
C LEU A 18 15.58 -7.67 0.78
N VAL A 19 15.33 -8.73 0.02
CA VAL A 19 16.30 -9.28 -0.94
C VAL A 19 16.68 -8.22 -1.98
N ALA A 20 15.71 -7.47 -2.52
CA ALA A 20 15.98 -6.38 -3.45
C ALA A 20 16.80 -5.24 -2.81
N ALA A 21 16.54 -4.91 -1.54
CA ALA A 21 17.30 -3.95 -0.75
C ALA A 21 18.76 -4.41 -0.55
N PHE A 22 18.97 -5.66 -0.16
CA PHE A 22 20.31 -6.26 -0.03
C PHE A 22 21.05 -6.28 -1.37
N ALA A 23 20.38 -6.66 -2.46
CA ALA A 23 20.96 -6.64 -3.80
C ALA A 23 21.36 -5.22 -4.24
N ALA A 24 20.53 -4.21 -3.94
CA ALA A 24 20.83 -2.81 -4.21
C ALA A 24 22.09 -2.35 -3.43
N ARG A 25 22.20 -2.73 -2.15
CA ARG A 25 23.35 -2.39 -1.30
C ARG A 25 24.62 -3.10 -1.77
N ALA A 26 24.56 -4.41 -2.03
CA ALA A 26 25.70 -5.22 -2.45
C ALA A 26 26.29 -4.73 -3.78
N ARG A 27 25.44 -4.30 -4.72
CA ARG A 27 25.87 -3.78 -6.04
C ARG A 27 26.02 -2.26 -6.07
N ARG A 28 26.17 -1.61 -4.91
CA ARG A 28 26.35 -0.15 -4.75
C ARG A 28 25.42 0.68 -5.65
N GLN A 29 24.16 0.26 -5.77
CA GLN A 29 23.16 1.02 -6.51
C GLN A 29 22.86 2.34 -5.78
N ARG A 30 22.17 3.26 -6.45
CA ARG A 30 21.82 4.57 -5.89
C ARG A 30 21.08 4.39 -4.55
N SER A 31 21.43 5.22 -3.55
CA SER A 31 20.90 5.14 -2.18
C SER A 31 19.36 5.17 -2.10
N TRP A 32 18.70 5.85 -3.04
CA TRP A 32 17.24 5.91 -3.08
C TRP A 32 16.58 4.55 -3.39
N HIS A 33 17.25 3.63 -4.10
CA HIS A 33 16.69 2.29 -4.34
C HIS A 33 16.62 1.50 -3.03
N LEU A 34 17.67 1.58 -2.22
CA LEU A 34 17.71 0.95 -0.90
C LEU A 34 16.57 1.49 -0.02
N ALA A 35 16.44 2.82 0.05
CA ALA A 35 15.38 3.46 0.82
C ALA A 35 13.98 3.07 0.33
N ALA A 36 13.77 2.99 -1.00
CA ALA A 36 12.49 2.59 -1.58
C ALA A 36 12.11 1.14 -1.22
N TRP A 37 13.04 0.19 -1.33
CA TRP A 37 12.78 -1.21 -1.00
C TRP A 37 12.57 -1.43 0.50
N LEU A 38 13.35 -0.75 1.36
CA LEU A 38 13.13 -0.77 2.81
C LEU A 38 11.77 -0.13 3.17
N GLY A 39 11.43 0.99 2.54
CA GLY A 39 10.13 1.64 2.73
C GLY A 39 8.96 0.73 2.36
N LEU A 40 9.06 -0.01 1.24
CA LEU A 40 8.06 -1.02 0.88
C LEU A 40 8.00 -2.18 1.88
N ALA A 41 9.14 -2.68 2.35
CA ALA A 41 9.17 -3.74 3.36
C ALA A 41 8.47 -3.30 4.66
N VAL A 42 8.74 -2.07 5.12
CA VAL A 42 8.08 -1.47 6.30
C VAL A 42 6.58 -1.29 6.05
N LEU A 43 6.18 -0.80 4.87
CA LEU A 43 4.77 -0.65 4.51
C LEU A 43 4.03 -1.99 4.57
N PHE A 44 4.54 -3.04 3.91
CA PHE A 44 3.91 -4.35 3.94
C PHE A 44 3.94 -4.99 5.34
N ALA A 45 4.98 -4.75 6.14
CA ALA A 45 5.00 -5.19 7.54
C ALA A 45 3.88 -4.51 8.34
N ALA A 46 3.68 -3.21 8.19
CA ALA A 46 2.57 -2.49 8.80
C ALA A 46 1.21 -3.05 8.33
N LEU A 47 1.05 -3.37 7.04
CA LEU A 47 -0.16 -4.00 6.51
C LEU A 47 -0.43 -5.38 7.13
N VAL A 48 0.62 -6.19 7.34
CA VAL A 48 0.50 -7.48 8.06
C VAL A 48 0.04 -7.26 9.49
N LEU A 49 0.67 -6.32 10.22
CA LEU A 49 0.30 -6.02 11.60
C LEU A 49 -1.15 -5.53 11.70
N LEU A 50 -1.54 -4.56 10.86
CA LEU A 50 -2.92 -4.07 10.80
C LEU A 50 -3.92 -5.21 10.61
N ARG A 51 -3.57 -6.20 9.78
CA ARG A 51 -4.43 -7.33 9.45
C ARG A 51 -4.47 -8.42 10.52
N VAL A 52 -3.32 -8.73 11.15
CA VAL A 52 -3.22 -9.75 12.21
C VAL A 52 -3.90 -9.27 13.49
N PHE A 53 -3.69 -8.00 13.87
CA PHE A 53 -4.27 -7.43 15.08
C PHE A 53 -5.71 -6.97 14.91
N THR A 54 -6.34 -7.22 13.74
CA THR A 54 -7.71 -6.75 13.44
C THR A 54 -7.89 -5.27 13.80
N VAL A 55 -6.84 -4.48 13.54
CA VAL A 55 -6.79 -3.07 13.96
C VAL A 55 -7.88 -2.29 13.22
N GLU A 56 -8.24 -2.73 12.02
CA GLU A 56 -9.41 -2.22 11.28
C GLU A 56 -10.70 -2.38 12.09
N GLU A 57 -10.96 -3.56 12.67
CA GLU A 57 -12.14 -3.82 13.48
C GLU A 57 -12.13 -3.01 14.78
N PHE A 58 -10.97 -2.90 15.43
CA PHE A 58 -10.80 -2.12 16.66
C PHE A 58 -11.03 -0.62 16.40
N LEU A 59 -10.33 -0.04 15.41
CA LEU A 59 -10.51 1.36 15.02
C LEU A 59 -11.94 1.65 14.59
N ARG A 60 -12.58 0.74 13.84
CA ARG A 60 -13.99 0.86 13.45
C ARG A 60 -14.92 0.82 14.67
N GLY A 61 -14.60 0.02 15.68
CA GLY A 61 -15.31 -0.05 16.96
C GLY A 61 -15.20 1.26 17.75
N GLU A 62 -13.98 1.76 17.95
CA GLU A 62 -13.70 3.02 18.63
C GLU A 62 -14.33 4.23 17.91
N LEU A 63 -14.19 4.30 16.58
CA LEU A 63 -14.88 5.31 15.77
C LEU A 63 -16.39 5.22 15.97
N ARG A 64 -16.97 4.02 16.02
CA ARG A 64 -18.41 3.86 16.21
C ARG A 64 -18.84 4.27 17.60
N ALA A 65 -18.07 3.95 18.64
CA ALA A 65 -18.34 4.33 20.03
C ALA A 65 -18.27 5.84 20.21
N PHE A 66 -17.18 6.47 19.76
CA PHE A 66 -17.00 7.92 19.77
C PHE A 66 -18.12 8.68 19.04
N LEU A 67 -18.58 8.13 17.90
CA LEU A 67 -19.68 8.70 17.12
C LEU A 67 -21.07 8.50 17.74
N VAL A 68 -21.25 7.53 18.64
CA VAL A 68 -22.51 7.33 19.38
C VAL A 68 -22.58 8.32 20.54
N GLU A 69 -21.45 8.57 21.20
CA GLU A 69 -21.34 9.48 22.33
C GLU A 69 -21.60 10.96 21.97
N GLN A 70 -21.31 11.36 20.73
CA GLN A 70 -21.43 12.75 20.27
C GLN A 70 -22.83 13.15 19.76
N GLU A 71 -23.85 12.27 19.75
CA GLU A 71 -25.18 12.48 19.11
C GLU A 71 -25.15 12.96 17.63
N MET A 72 -23.96 13.05 17.01
CA MET A 72 -23.71 13.63 15.69
C MET A 72 -24.08 12.70 14.54
N VAL A 73 -25.03 11.77 14.73
CA VAL A 73 -25.40 10.74 13.75
C VAL A 73 -25.75 11.33 12.37
N ASN A 74 -26.28 12.56 12.34
CA ASN A 74 -26.68 13.24 11.11
C ASN A 74 -25.58 14.08 10.44
N GLN A 75 -24.53 14.54 11.15
CA GLN A 75 -23.37 15.21 10.54
C GLN A 75 -22.25 14.23 10.13
N ARG A 76 -22.38 12.93 10.49
CA ARG A 76 -21.40 11.86 10.21
C ARG A 76 -20.83 11.84 8.79
N ARG A 77 -21.66 12.08 7.77
CA ARG A 77 -21.24 11.93 6.37
C ARG A 77 -20.34 13.06 5.88
N SER A 78 -20.51 14.29 6.37
CA SER A 78 -19.79 15.44 5.82
C SER A 78 -18.39 15.56 6.41
N VAL A 79 -18.24 15.43 7.74
CA VAL A 79 -16.95 15.71 8.41
C VAL A 79 -15.95 14.57 8.24
N GLN A 80 -16.39 13.30 8.40
CA GLN A 80 -15.51 12.15 8.18
C GLN A 80 -15.11 12.00 6.72
N GLY A 81 -16.05 12.22 5.80
CA GLY A 81 -15.78 12.24 4.37
C GLY A 81 -14.74 13.29 4.01
N LEU A 82 -14.82 14.49 4.59
CA LEU A 82 -13.89 15.59 4.31
C LEU A 82 -12.49 15.33 4.87
N PHE A 83 -12.37 14.87 6.12
CA PHE A 83 -11.07 14.58 6.73
C PHE A 83 -10.34 13.45 5.99
N VAL A 84 -11.09 12.43 5.60
CA VAL A 84 -10.54 11.30 4.86
C VAL A 84 -10.18 11.69 3.44
N ALA A 85 -11.06 12.41 2.76
CA ALA A 85 -10.76 12.95 1.45
C ALA A 85 -9.48 13.78 1.52
N ALA A 86 -9.30 14.61 2.55
CA ALA A 86 -8.09 15.39 2.74
C ALA A 86 -6.83 14.51 2.93
N VAL A 87 -6.88 13.47 3.77
CA VAL A 87 -5.75 12.55 3.98
C VAL A 87 -5.43 11.75 2.71
N LEU A 88 -6.43 11.23 2.02
CA LEU A 88 -6.25 10.51 0.75
C LEU A 88 -5.74 11.44 -0.35
N LEU A 89 -6.24 12.68 -0.43
CA LEU A 89 -5.80 13.68 -1.39
C LEU A 89 -4.35 14.10 -1.09
N PHE A 90 -3.97 14.25 0.18
CA PHE A 90 -2.59 14.52 0.58
C PHE A 90 -1.67 13.35 0.26
N ALA A 91 -2.07 12.12 0.58
CA ALA A 91 -1.31 10.91 0.27
C ALA A 91 -1.16 10.73 -1.25
N ALA A 92 -2.24 10.92 -2.01
CA ALA A 92 -2.24 10.85 -3.47
C ALA A 92 -1.42 11.99 -4.09
N ALA A 93 -1.50 13.22 -3.56
CA ALA A 93 -0.70 14.34 -4.02
C ALA A 93 0.79 14.15 -3.70
N ALA A 94 1.14 13.70 -2.50
CA ALA A 94 2.51 13.39 -2.12
C ALA A 94 3.08 12.25 -2.98
N ALA A 95 2.29 11.21 -3.21
CA ALA A 95 2.64 10.11 -4.10
C ALA A 95 2.77 10.56 -5.56
N PHE A 96 1.85 11.37 -6.07
CA PHE A 96 1.86 11.86 -7.45
C PHE A 96 3.02 12.83 -7.68
N LEU A 97 3.26 13.77 -6.76
CA LEU A 97 4.39 14.70 -6.83
C LEU A 97 5.72 13.96 -6.68
N GLY A 98 5.80 12.99 -5.77
CA GLY A 98 6.95 12.09 -5.61
C GLY A 98 7.20 11.27 -6.86
N ALA A 99 6.16 10.66 -7.42
CA ALA A 99 6.20 9.87 -8.64
C ALA A 99 6.55 10.72 -9.87
N ARG A 100 6.04 11.94 -9.98
CA ARG A 100 6.34 12.86 -11.08
C ARG A 100 7.78 13.37 -11.02
N ARG A 101 8.28 13.69 -9.82
CA ARG A 101 9.70 14.00 -9.61
C ARG A 101 10.58 12.78 -9.90
N ALA A 102 10.18 11.59 -9.45
CA ALA A 102 10.89 10.34 -9.70
C ALA A 102 10.89 10.00 -11.20
N ALA A 103 9.76 10.10 -11.89
CA ALA A 103 9.57 9.81 -13.32
C ALA A 103 10.53 10.61 -14.20
N SER A 104 10.74 11.89 -13.88
CA SER A 104 11.74 12.71 -14.58
C SER A 104 13.19 12.24 -14.40
N ARG A 105 13.45 11.39 -13.39
CA ARG A 105 14.76 10.81 -13.06
C ARG A 105 14.88 9.32 -13.39
N LEU A 106 13.80 8.65 -13.82
CA LEU A 106 13.81 7.21 -14.13
C LEU A 106 14.54 6.96 -15.47
N ARG A 107 15.86 6.78 -15.42
CA ARG A 107 16.68 6.41 -16.57
C ARG A 107 17.17 4.98 -16.40
N GLY A 108 16.38 4.01 -16.88
CA GLY A 108 16.80 2.61 -17.02
C GLY A 108 15.78 1.58 -16.53
N ARG A 109 16.02 0.31 -16.86
CA ARG A 109 15.14 -0.82 -16.49
C ARG A 109 15.04 -1.01 -14.96
N ARG A 110 16.11 -0.71 -14.22
CA ARG A 110 16.17 -0.79 -12.74
C ARG A 110 15.25 0.24 -12.10
N ASP A 111 15.34 1.49 -12.57
CA ASP A 111 14.53 2.60 -12.08
C ASP A 111 13.04 2.34 -12.31
N ARG A 112 12.68 1.82 -13.49
CA ARG A 112 11.28 1.43 -13.80
C ARG A 112 10.74 0.36 -12.86
N ALA A 113 11.55 -0.63 -12.48
CA ALA A 113 11.14 -1.67 -11.55
C ALA A 113 10.83 -1.09 -10.16
N VAL A 114 11.71 -0.24 -9.63
CA VAL A 114 11.44 0.43 -8.33
C VAL A 114 10.22 1.34 -8.43
N GLY A 115 10.06 2.08 -9.53
CA GLY A 115 8.90 2.94 -9.77
C GLY A 115 7.58 2.16 -9.79
N ALA A 116 7.55 1.00 -10.45
CA ALA A 116 6.38 0.12 -10.47
C ALA A 116 6.05 -0.41 -9.06
N ALA A 117 7.05 -0.81 -8.29
CA ALA A 117 6.86 -1.30 -6.92
C ALA A 117 6.31 -0.19 -6.00
N LEU A 118 6.84 1.03 -6.11
CA LEU A 118 6.34 2.18 -5.35
C LEU A 118 4.91 2.54 -5.74
N ALA A 119 4.59 2.55 -7.04
CA ALA A 119 3.22 2.80 -7.51
C ALA A 119 2.24 1.76 -6.95
N ALA A 120 2.63 0.49 -6.91
CA ALA A 120 1.83 -0.57 -6.31
C ALA A 120 1.64 -0.37 -4.79
N GLY A 121 2.70 0.01 -4.06
CA GLY A 121 2.61 0.32 -2.63
C GLY A 121 1.70 1.51 -2.32
N VAL A 122 1.78 2.58 -3.11
CA VAL A 122 0.87 3.73 -3.00
C VAL A 122 -0.57 3.29 -3.26
N PHE A 123 -0.81 2.55 -4.34
CA PHE A 123 -2.15 2.06 -4.67
C PHE A 123 -2.74 1.21 -3.54
N LEU A 124 -1.96 0.30 -2.95
CA LEU A 124 -2.37 -0.47 -1.77
C LEU A 124 -2.70 0.41 -0.57
N THR A 125 -1.88 1.42 -0.30
CA THR A 125 -2.12 2.35 0.82
C THR A 125 -3.43 3.10 0.64
N LEU A 126 -3.72 3.59 -0.57
CA LEU A 126 -4.97 4.26 -0.90
C LEU A 126 -6.17 3.30 -0.77
N LEU A 127 -6.02 2.06 -1.24
CA LEU A 127 -7.06 1.04 -1.18
C LEU A 127 -7.37 0.62 0.26
N VAL A 128 -6.35 0.48 1.11
CA VAL A 128 -6.51 0.22 2.56
C VAL A 128 -7.13 1.41 3.27
N GLY A 129 -6.69 2.64 2.98
CA GLY A 129 -7.33 3.85 3.51
C GLY A 129 -8.81 3.90 3.16
N LEU A 130 -9.16 3.65 1.90
CA LEU A 130 -10.55 3.55 1.46
C LEU A 130 -11.34 2.46 2.22
N ARG A 131 -10.69 1.33 2.54
CA ARG A 131 -11.30 0.21 3.30
C ARG A 131 -11.56 0.57 4.77
N VAL A 132 -10.63 1.27 5.42
CA VAL A 132 -10.78 1.75 6.80
C VAL A 132 -11.95 2.73 6.89
N ILE A 133 -12.08 3.61 5.89
CA ILE A 133 -13.03 4.73 5.95
C ILE A 133 -14.41 4.35 5.40
N SER A 134 -14.49 3.40 4.46
CA SER A 134 -15.77 2.92 3.96
C SER A 134 -16.59 2.30 5.09
N LEU A 135 -17.49 3.10 5.63
CA LEU A 135 -18.37 2.72 6.73
C LEU A 135 -19.80 2.43 6.29
N HIS A 136 -20.19 2.59 5.00
CA HIS A 136 -21.46 2.05 4.43
C HIS A 136 -21.69 2.34 2.92
N ALA A 137 -21.15 3.41 2.33
CA ALA A 137 -21.51 3.83 0.95
C ALA A 137 -20.68 3.14 -0.15
N THR A 138 -19.41 2.86 0.11
CA THR A 138 -18.56 2.13 -0.83
C THR A 138 -18.82 0.63 -0.79
N ASP A 139 -19.56 0.12 0.20
CA ASP A 139 -19.80 -1.32 0.34
C ASP A 139 -20.54 -1.93 -0.85
N ARG A 140 -21.45 -1.19 -1.50
CA ARG A 140 -22.12 -1.70 -2.72
C ARG A 140 -21.22 -1.70 -3.96
N LEU A 141 -20.20 -0.84 -4.01
CA LEU A 141 -19.28 -0.75 -5.15
C LEU A 141 -18.05 -1.64 -4.97
N LEU A 142 -17.53 -1.75 -3.73
CA LEU A 142 -16.38 -2.57 -3.35
C LEU A 142 -16.75 -4.02 -3.01
N PHE A 143 -17.94 -4.26 -2.44
CA PHE A 143 -18.51 -5.60 -2.18
C PHE A 143 -19.71 -5.94 -3.08
N GLY A 144 -19.93 -5.17 -4.16
CA GLY A 144 -20.74 -5.63 -5.28
C GLY A 144 -20.20 -6.94 -5.87
N PRO A 145 -20.94 -7.61 -6.78
CA PRO A 145 -20.63 -8.98 -7.24
C PRO A 145 -19.21 -9.17 -7.79
N LEU A 146 -18.56 -8.09 -8.21
CA LEU A 146 -17.23 -8.08 -8.81
C LEU A 146 -16.04 -8.11 -7.83
N LYS A 147 -16.25 -8.03 -6.50
CA LYS A 147 -15.16 -8.12 -5.48
C LYS A 147 -13.88 -7.35 -5.88
N LEU A 148 -14.02 -6.17 -6.48
CA LEU A 148 -12.91 -5.39 -7.07
C LEU A 148 -11.80 -5.08 -6.07
N ASN A 149 -12.16 -4.99 -4.79
CA ASN A 149 -11.20 -4.82 -3.69
C ASN A 149 -10.16 -5.95 -3.65
N TRP A 150 -10.60 -7.20 -3.84
CA TRP A 150 -9.70 -8.37 -3.83
C TRP A 150 -8.77 -8.37 -5.03
N ILE A 151 -9.28 -8.00 -6.20
CA ILE A 151 -8.49 -7.92 -7.44
C ILE A 151 -7.44 -6.82 -7.32
N GLY A 152 -7.81 -5.65 -6.80
CA GLY A 152 -6.89 -4.54 -6.57
C GLY A 152 -5.80 -4.90 -5.56
N ASP A 153 -6.18 -5.49 -4.42
CA ASP A 153 -5.26 -5.90 -3.36
C ASP A 153 -4.25 -6.95 -3.85
N LEU A 154 -4.74 -8.02 -4.49
CA LEU A 154 -3.89 -9.06 -5.07
C LEU A 154 -3.04 -8.52 -6.22
N GLY A 155 -3.64 -7.78 -7.15
CA GLY A 155 -2.95 -7.23 -8.32
C GLY A 155 -1.79 -6.33 -7.94
N ALA A 156 -1.99 -5.43 -6.97
CA ALA A 156 -0.93 -4.56 -6.48
C ALA A 156 0.15 -5.31 -5.69
N THR A 157 -0.25 -6.30 -4.88
CA THR A 157 0.70 -7.15 -4.16
C THR A 157 1.58 -7.96 -5.12
N PHE A 158 0.97 -8.57 -6.14
CA PHE A 158 1.69 -9.29 -7.20
C PHE A 158 2.56 -8.35 -8.04
N ALA A 159 2.09 -7.14 -8.35
CA ALA A 159 2.88 -6.15 -9.07
C ALA A 159 4.13 -5.73 -8.28
N ALA A 160 3.99 -5.49 -6.97
CA ALA A 160 5.13 -5.21 -6.08
C ALA A 160 6.11 -6.40 -6.02
N LEU A 161 5.59 -7.63 -5.90
CA LEU A 161 6.40 -8.85 -5.89
C LEU A 161 7.17 -9.03 -7.20
N ALA A 162 6.48 -8.95 -8.34
CA ALA A 162 7.08 -9.11 -9.66
C ALA A 162 8.15 -8.04 -9.91
N ALA A 163 7.89 -6.79 -9.49
CA ALA A 163 8.87 -5.72 -9.59
C ALA A 163 10.11 -5.98 -8.72
N ALA A 164 9.95 -6.47 -7.49
CA ALA A 164 11.06 -6.83 -6.59
C ALA A 164 11.91 -7.97 -7.15
N VAL A 165 11.27 -9.04 -7.65
CA VAL A 165 11.96 -10.17 -8.28
C VAL A 165 12.69 -9.72 -9.55
N PHE A 166 12.01 -9.00 -10.43
CA PHE A 166 12.60 -8.48 -11.67
C PHE A 166 13.78 -7.54 -11.41
N TYR A 167 13.66 -6.65 -10.43
CA TYR A 167 14.76 -5.78 -10.00
C TYR A 167 15.97 -6.60 -9.52
N THR A 168 15.74 -7.57 -8.64
CA THR A 168 16.79 -8.44 -8.10
C THR A 168 17.51 -9.18 -9.22
N LEU A 169 16.77 -9.79 -10.15
CA LEU A 169 17.33 -10.49 -11.32
C LEU A 169 18.17 -9.57 -12.21
N ILE A 170 17.74 -8.32 -12.45
CA ILE A 170 18.51 -7.37 -13.26
C ILE A 170 19.80 -6.93 -12.56
N VAL A 171 19.75 -6.75 -11.25
CA VAL A 171 20.89 -6.29 -10.46
C VAL A 171 21.91 -7.40 -10.22
N THR A 172 21.48 -8.66 -10.10
CA THR A 172 22.38 -9.80 -9.88
C THR A 172 23.00 -10.34 -11.17
N ARG A 173 22.29 -10.32 -12.30
CA ARG A 173 22.78 -10.88 -13.59
C ARG A 173 23.74 -10.00 -14.37
N ARG A 174 23.97 -8.75 -13.98
CA ARG A 174 24.94 -7.87 -14.64
C ARG A 174 26.12 -7.62 -13.69
N PRO A 175 27.33 -8.13 -13.99
CA PRO A 175 28.54 -7.78 -13.25
C PRO A 175 28.84 -6.28 -13.36
#